data_AF-B4DJH3-F1
#
_entry.id   AF-B4DJH3-F1
#
_cell.length_a   1.000
_cell.length_b   1.000
_cell.length_c   1.000
_cell.angle_alpha   90.00
_cell.angle_beta   90.00
_cell.angle_gamma   90.00
#
_symmetry.space_group_name_H-M   'P 1'
#
loop_
_entity.id
_entity.type
_entity.pdbx_description
1 polymer ?
#
loop_
_entity_poly.entity_id
_entity_poly.type
_entity_poly.pdbx_seq_one_letter_code
_entity_poly.pdbx_strand_id
1 'polypeptide(L)'
;MEACSCPLDGFNPVCDPSTRVEYITPCHAGCSSWVVQDALDNSQVFYTNCSCVVEGNPVLAGSCDSTCSHLVVPFLLLVSLGSALACLTHTPSFMLILRGVKKEDKTLAVGIQFMFLRILAWMPSPVIHGSAIDTTCVHWALSCGRRAVCRYYNNDLLRNRFIGLQFFFKTGSVICFALVLAVLRQQDKEARTKESRSSPAVEQQLLVSGPGKKPEDSRV
;
A
#
# COMPACT_ATOMS: atom_id res chain seq x y z
N MET A 1 28.98 18.79 40.92
CA MET A 1 28.55 18.38 39.58
C MET A 1 27.27 17.60 39.77
N GLU A 2 26.13 18.27 39.75
CA GLU A 2 24.85 17.56 39.83
C GLU A 2 24.66 16.76 38.54
N ALA A 3 24.40 15.47 38.70
CA ALA A 3 24.18 14.55 37.62
C ALA A 3 22.91 14.96 36.86
N CYS A 4 23.03 15.26 35.56
CA CYS A 4 21.90 15.45 34.65
C CYS A 4 21.07 14.16 34.56
N SER A 5 20.23 13.91 35.57
CA SER A 5 19.33 12.75 35.62
C SER A 5 17.99 13.18 35.01
N CYS A 6 17.95 13.27 33.69
CA CYS A 6 16.69 13.50 32.99
C CYS A 6 15.81 12.25 33.05
N PRO A 7 14.47 12.39 33.15
CA PRO A 7 13.57 11.25 33.11
C PRO A 7 13.77 10.43 31.83
N LEU A 8 14.04 9.14 31.98
CA LEU A 8 14.29 8.22 30.86
C LEU A 8 13.04 7.96 29.99
N ASP A 9 11.83 8.13 30.56
CA ASP A 9 10.55 7.92 29.87
C ASP A 9 9.84 9.25 29.54
N GLY A 10 10.52 10.39 29.65
CA GLY A 10 9.98 11.69 29.21
C GLY A 10 10.04 11.84 27.69
N PHE A 11 9.00 12.39 27.06
CA PHE A 11 9.02 12.70 25.63
C PHE A 11 8.31 14.02 25.35
N ASN A 12 9.09 15.07 25.17
CA ASN A 12 8.65 16.43 24.89
C ASN A 12 9.69 17.05 23.96
N PRO A 13 9.62 16.75 22.65
CA PRO A 13 10.70 17.08 21.73
C PRO A 13 10.90 18.59 21.63
N VAL A 14 12.15 18.98 21.42
CA VAL A 14 12.56 20.37 21.22
C VAL A 14 13.55 20.42 20.06
N CYS A 15 13.32 21.32 19.11
CA CYS A 15 14.20 21.49 17.96
C CYS A 15 15.17 22.66 18.17
N ASP A 16 16.45 22.43 17.94
CA ASP A 16 17.42 23.52 17.74
C ASP A 16 17.26 24.09 16.31
N PRO A 17 16.82 25.35 16.14
CA PRO A 17 16.57 25.93 14.82
C PRO A 17 17.83 26.06 13.95
N SER A 18 19.01 26.20 14.57
CA SER A 18 20.27 26.45 13.87
C SER A 18 20.89 25.17 13.34
N THR A 19 20.96 24.15 14.21
CA THR A 19 21.60 22.86 13.89
C THR A 19 20.61 21.81 13.37
N ARG A 20 19.30 22.04 13.54
CA ARG A 20 18.22 21.07 13.30
C ARG A 20 18.39 19.76 14.06
N VAL A 21 19.06 19.82 15.22
CA VAL A 21 19.13 18.71 16.15
C VAL A 21 17.86 18.70 17.00
N GLU A 22 17.17 17.57 17.03
CA GLU A 22 16.00 17.36 17.86
C GLU A 22 16.40 16.64 19.16
N TYR A 23 16.06 17.26 20.29
CA TYR A 23 16.27 16.70 21.63
C TYR A 23 14.99 16.03 22.12
N ILE A 24 15.11 14.87 22.78
CA ILE A 24 13.97 14.06 23.25
C ILE A 24 13.13 14.80 24.31
N THR A 25 13.79 15.59 25.17
CA THR A 25 13.14 16.42 26.19
C THR A 25 13.87 17.76 26.37
N PRO A 26 13.21 18.80 26.93
CA PRO A 26 13.88 20.05 27.29
C PRO A 26 15.02 19.87 28.30
N CYS A 27 14.95 18.86 29.17
CA CYS A 27 16.03 18.53 30.11
C CYS A 27 17.28 18.05 29.37
N HIS A 28 17.13 17.23 28.32
CA HIS A 28 18.26 16.79 27.48
C HIS A 28 18.83 17.95 26.65
N ALA A 29 18.03 18.96 26.32
CA ALA A 29 18.49 20.22 25.73
C ALA A 29 19.11 21.19 26.77
N GLY A 30 19.03 20.84 28.06
CA GLY A 30 19.57 21.63 29.17
C GLY A 30 18.81 22.91 29.47
N CYS A 31 17.51 22.96 29.18
CA CYS A 31 16.63 24.11 29.44
C CYS A 31 16.20 24.18 30.91
N SER A 32 16.28 25.35 31.53
CA SER A 32 15.90 25.56 32.95
C SER A 32 14.55 26.25 33.15
N SER A 33 14.01 26.91 32.12
CA SER A 33 12.80 27.73 32.23
C SER A 33 11.91 27.58 31.00
N TRP A 34 10.65 27.97 31.13
CA TRP A 34 9.67 27.95 30.04
C TRP A 34 8.73 29.15 30.13
N VAL A 35 8.19 29.55 28.99
CA VAL A 35 7.24 30.63 28.82
C VAL A 35 6.06 30.09 28.01
N VAL A 36 4.85 30.31 28.50
CA VAL A 36 3.63 29.97 27.77
C VAL A 36 3.13 31.24 27.10
N GLN A 37 2.97 31.21 25.78
CA GLN A 37 2.41 32.30 25.01
C GLN A 37 0.98 31.92 24.61
N ASP A 38 0.00 32.56 25.24
CA ASP A 38 -1.41 32.39 24.90
C ASP A 38 -1.73 33.24 23.66
N ALA A 39 -1.99 32.58 22.53
CA ALA A 39 -2.72 33.18 21.43
C ALA A 39 -4.19 32.77 21.53
N LEU A 40 -5.09 33.63 21.01
CA LEU A 40 -6.56 33.55 21.10
C LEU A 40 -7.20 32.17 20.79
N ASP A 41 -6.45 31.23 20.20
CA ASP A 41 -6.89 29.87 19.85
C ASP A 41 -5.78 28.79 19.96
N ASN A 42 -4.55 29.13 20.37
CA ASN A 42 -3.44 28.17 20.48
C ASN A 42 -2.40 28.63 21.52
N SER A 43 -2.28 27.90 22.63
CA SER A 43 -1.19 28.12 23.59
C SER A 43 0.07 27.44 23.09
N GLN A 44 1.15 28.20 22.96
CA GLN A 44 2.47 27.69 22.57
C GLN A 44 3.43 27.73 23.75
N VAL A 45 4.19 26.65 23.93
CA VAL A 45 5.18 26.54 25.01
C VAL A 45 6.57 26.76 24.42
N PHE A 46 7.29 27.73 24.98
CA PHE A 46 8.66 28.04 24.62
C PHE A 46 9.59 27.69 25.79
N TYR A 47 10.67 26.95 25.54
CA TYR A 47 11.70 26.69 26.54
C TYR A 47 12.84 27.71 26.41
N THR A 48 13.39 28.12 27.55
CA THR A 48 14.43 29.14 27.66
C THR A 48 15.59 28.63 28.53
N ASN A 49 16.72 29.31 28.37
CA ASN A 49 17.96 29.01 29.10
C ASN A 49 18.42 27.56 28.87
N CYS A 50 18.42 27.14 27.60
CA CYS A 50 18.91 25.85 27.15
C CYS A 50 20.41 25.93 26.88
N SER A 51 21.18 25.07 27.55
CA SER A 51 22.65 25.04 27.45
C SER A 51 23.20 24.26 26.26
N CYS A 52 22.43 23.32 25.71
CA CYS A 52 22.85 22.51 24.56
C CYS A 52 22.38 23.08 23.20
N VAL A 53 21.58 24.14 23.21
CA VAL A 53 21.07 24.81 22.00
C VAL A 53 21.99 25.98 21.66
N VAL A 54 22.47 26.04 20.42
CA VAL A 54 23.58 26.94 20.05
C VAL A 54 23.15 28.41 19.92
N GLU A 55 22.02 28.71 19.26
CA GLU A 55 21.53 30.09 19.11
C GLU A 55 20.02 30.26 19.36
N GLY A 56 19.33 29.20 19.74
CA GLY A 56 17.87 29.11 19.67
C GLY A 56 17.10 29.41 20.96
N ASN A 57 17.56 30.26 21.89
CA ASN A 57 16.75 30.61 23.07
C ASN A 57 15.88 31.84 22.78
N PRO A 58 14.54 31.79 22.86
CA PRO A 58 13.66 30.66 23.22
C PRO A 58 13.41 29.64 22.08
N VAL A 59 13.35 28.35 22.41
CA VAL A 59 12.99 27.25 21.49
C VAL A 59 11.53 26.86 21.66
N LEU A 60 10.83 26.63 20.55
CA LEU A 60 9.44 26.16 20.56
C LEU A 60 9.38 24.66 20.93
N ALA A 61 8.39 24.27 21.74
CA ALA A 61 8.06 22.88 21.98
C ALA A 61 7.57 22.20 20.69
N GLY A 62 8.20 21.10 20.30
CA GLY A 62 7.86 20.37 19.08
C GLY A 62 9.09 19.76 18.40
N SER A 63 8.83 18.84 17.49
CA SER A 63 9.84 18.26 16.61
C SER A 63 10.31 19.26 15.55
N CYS A 64 11.48 19.01 14.95
CA CYS A 64 11.98 19.85 13.87
C CYS A 64 11.07 19.76 12.63
N ASP A 65 10.92 20.88 11.90
CA ASP A 65 10.18 20.86 10.65
C ASP A 65 10.86 19.93 9.63
N SER A 66 10.04 19.15 8.93
CA SER A 66 10.52 18.23 7.93
C SER A 66 10.71 18.97 6.61
N THR A 67 11.92 18.91 6.05
CA THR A 67 12.19 19.42 4.69
C THR A 67 11.31 18.73 3.62
N CYS A 68 10.69 17.61 3.96
CA CYS A 68 9.85 16.80 3.09
C CYS A 68 8.36 17.08 3.21
N SER A 69 7.91 18.06 4.01
CA SER A 69 6.48 18.37 4.17
C SER A 69 5.75 18.63 2.84
N HIS A 70 6.45 19.22 1.87
CA HIS A 70 5.93 19.47 0.52
C HIS A 70 5.62 18.19 -0.27
N LEU A 71 6.20 17.05 0.08
CA LEU A 71 6.00 15.76 -0.61
C LEU A 71 4.74 15.02 -0.13
N VAL A 72 4.15 15.43 1.00
CA VAL A 72 2.96 14.77 1.57
C VAL A 72 1.75 14.95 0.65
N VAL A 73 1.52 16.17 0.15
CA VAL A 73 0.40 16.47 -0.76
C VAL A 73 0.47 15.66 -2.07
N PRO A 74 1.58 15.67 -2.83
CA PRO A 74 1.66 14.86 -4.05
C PRO A 74 1.57 13.36 -3.74
N PHE A 75 2.10 12.89 -2.60
CA PHE A 75 1.92 11.50 -2.17
C PHE A 75 0.44 11.14 -1.98
N LEU A 76 -0.33 11.98 -1.28
CA LEU A 76 -1.77 11.76 -1.07
C LEU A 76 -2.54 11.77 -2.39
N LEU A 77 -2.19 12.65 -3.33
CA LEU A 77 -2.79 12.69 -4.67
C LEU A 77 -2.46 11.43 -5.48
N LEU A 78 -1.23 10.93 -5.40
CA LEU A 78 -0.85 9.69 -6.09
C LEU A 78 -1.55 8.46 -5.50
N VAL A 79 -1.68 8.39 -4.18
CA VAL A 79 -2.39 7.29 -3.51
C VAL A 79 -3.88 7.33 -3.84
N SER A 80 -4.51 8.51 -3.87
CA SER A 80 -5.93 8.66 -4.20
C SER A 80 -6.21 8.34 -5.67
N LEU A 81 -5.34 8.78 -6.59
CA LEU A 81 -5.42 8.38 -8.00
C LEU A 81 -5.25 6.85 -8.15
N GLY A 82 -4.28 6.28 -7.45
CA GLY A 82 -4.04 4.83 -7.44
C GLY A 82 -5.22 4.03 -6.92
N SER A 83 -5.90 4.50 -5.87
CA SER A 83 -7.09 3.85 -5.33
C SER A 83 -8.30 3.99 -6.26
N ALA A 84 -8.47 5.15 -6.91
CA ALA A 84 -9.51 5.35 -7.93
C ALA A 84 -9.34 4.37 -9.11
N LEU A 85 -8.12 4.24 -9.64
CA LEU A 85 -7.80 3.28 -10.70
C LEU A 85 -8.04 1.83 -10.24
N ALA A 86 -7.67 1.49 -9.00
CA ALA A 86 -7.94 0.17 -8.44
C ALA A 86 -9.45 -0.13 -8.40
N CYS A 87 -10.27 0.80 -7.91
CA CYS A 87 -11.73 0.67 -7.92
C CYS A 87 -12.30 0.51 -9.32
N LEU A 88 -11.80 1.28 -10.29
CA LEU A 88 -12.22 1.19 -11.70
C LEU A 88 -11.90 -0.18 -12.30
N THR A 89 -10.75 -0.79 -11.97
CA THR A 89 -10.39 -2.14 -12.45
C THR A 89 -11.12 -3.26 -11.71
N HIS A 90 -11.53 -3.02 -10.46
CA HIS A 90 -12.25 -4.00 -9.65
C HIS A 90 -13.66 -4.26 -10.21
N THR A 91 -14.37 -3.21 -10.66
CA THR A 91 -15.73 -3.32 -11.23
C THR A 91 -15.85 -4.27 -12.43
N PRO A 92 -15.06 -4.13 -13.52
CA PRO A 92 -15.13 -5.05 -14.65
C PRO A 92 -14.66 -6.45 -14.27
N SER A 93 -13.67 -6.59 -13.38
CA SER A 93 -13.22 -7.89 -12.87
C SER A 93 -14.35 -8.63 -12.15
N PHE A 94 -15.10 -7.92 -11.30
CA PHE A 94 -16.28 -8.45 -10.64
C PHE A 94 -17.39 -8.84 -11.64
N MET A 95 -17.64 -8.00 -12.64
CA MET A 95 -18.61 -8.28 -13.70
C MET A 95 -18.25 -9.52 -14.54
N LEU A 96 -16.97 -9.76 -14.81
CA LEU A 96 -16.50 -10.95 -15.53
C LEU A 96 -16.82 -12.24 -14.77
N ILE A 97 -16.64 -12.25 -13.45
CA ILE A 97 -16.99 -13.40 -12.61
C ILE A 97 -18.49 -13.70 -12.72
N LEU A 98 -19.35 -12.67 -12.60
CA LEU A 98 -20.80 -12.83 -12.69
C LEU A 98 -21.30 -13.29 -14.06
N ARG A 99 -20.57 -12.98 -15.13
CA ARG A 99 -20.88 -13.45 -16.49
C ARG A 99 -20.38 -14.87 -16.75
N GLY A 100 -19.35 -15.32 -16.04
CA GLY A 100 -18.77 -16.66 -16.19
C GLY A 100 -19.50 -17.77 -15.43
N VAL A 101 -20.40 -17.44 -14.50
CA VAL A 101 -21.11 -18.42 -13.65
C VAL A 101 -22.61 -18.48 -13.94
N LYS A 102 -23.22 -19.64 -13.70
CA LYS A 102 -24.66 -19.87 -13.84
C LYS A 102 -25.45 -18.99 -12.86
N LYS A 103 -26.72 -18.70 -13.16
CA LYS A 103 -27.55 -17.81 -12.33
C LYS A 103 -27.71 -18.33 -10.90
N GLU A 104 -27.82 -19.64 -10.71
CA GLU A 104 -27.93 -20.26 -9.38
C GLU A 104 -26.67 -20.10 -8.52
N ASP A 105 -25.48 -20.07 -9.13
CA ASP A 105 -24.18 -20.11 -8.41
C ASP A 105 -23.59 -18.72 -8.13
N LYS A 106 -24.24 -17.64 -8.58
CA LYS A 106 -23.70 -16.27 -8.50
C LYS A 106 -23.39 -15.84 -7.08
N THR A 107 -24.30 -16.07 -6.15
CA THR A 107 -24.16 -15.67 -4.74
C THR A 107 -23.06 -16.48 -4.05
N LEU A 108 -22.95 -17.77 -4.36
CA LEU A 108 -21.88 -18.64 -3.88
C LEU A 108 -20.50 -18.17 -4.38
N ALA A 109 -20.37 -17.89 -5.68
CA ALA A 109 -19.13 -17.42 -6.28
C ALA A 109 -18.65 -16.09 -5.66
N VAL A 110 -19.57 -15.14 -5.48
CA VAL A 110 -19.27 -13.85 -4.84
C VAL A 110 -18.85 -14.04 -3.38
N GLY A 111 -19.54 -14.91 -2.64
CA GLY A 111 -19.21 -15.21 -1.24
C GLY A 111 -17.80 -15.80 -1.11
N ILE A 112 -17.45 -16.78 -1.94
CA ILE A 112 -16.12 -17.40 -1.97
C ILE A 112 -15.04 -16.36 -2.31
N GLN A 113 -15.28 -15.52 -3.33
CA GLN A 113 -14.35 -14.45 -3.73
C GLN A 113 -14.04 -13.49 -2.58
N PHE A 114 -15.09 -12.99 -1.89
CA PHE A 114 -14.91 -12.09 -0.75
C PHE A 114 -14.25 -12.78 0.44
N MET A 115 -14.56 -14.06 0.70
CA MET A 115 -13.93 -14.83 1.77
C MET A 115 -12.42 -14.90 1.57
N PHE A 116 -11.96 -15.28 0.37
CA PHE A 116 -10.53 -15.34 0.05
C PHE A 116 -9.87 -13.96 0.11
N LEU A 117 -10.51 -12.92 -0.43
CA LEU A 117 -9.99 -11.56 -0.34
C LEU A 117 -9.80 -11.12 1.12
N ARG A 118 -10.75 -11.48 1.99
CA ARG A 118 -10.69 -11.09 3.40
C ARG A 118 -9.56 -11.80 4.15
N ILE A 119 -9.44 -13.12 3.95
CA ILE A 119 -8.45 -13.95 4.64
C ILE A 119 -7.04 -13.67 4.13
N LEU A 120 -6.86 -13.53 2.81
CA LEU A 120 -5.54 -13.44 2.20
C LEU A 120 -5.01 -12.02 2.02
N ALA A 121 -5.88 -11.00 1.99
CA ALA A 121 -5.46 -9.62 1.82
C ALA A 121 -5.83 -8.73 3.02
N TRP A 122 -7.10 -8.66 3.39
CA TRP A 122 -7.56 -7.68 4.39
C TRP A 122 -7.07 -7.98 5.80
N MET A 123 -7.03 -9.25 6.22
CA MET A 123 -6.54 -9.64 7.55
C MET A 123 -5.02 -9.52 7.70
N PRO A 124 -4.18 -10.04 6.78
CA PRO A 124 -2.74 -9.93 6.92
C PRO A 124 -2.22 -8.51 6.67
N SER A 125 -2.93 -7.67 5.90
CA SER A 125 -2.45 -6.33 5.55
C SER A 125 -2.15 -5.45 6.78
N PRO A 126 -3.06 -5.25 7.76
CA PRO A 126 -2.76 -4.50 8.98
C PRO A 126 -1.61 -5.09 9.80
N VAL A 127 -1.49 -6.42 9.84
CA VAL A 127 -0.42 -7.10 10.61
C VAL A 127 0.94 -6.83 9.98
N ILE A 128 1.06 -6.98 8.66
CA ILE A 128 2.32 -6.78 7.95
C ILE A 128 2.72 -5.30 7.95
N HIS A 129 1.78 -4.40 7.62
CA HIS A 129 2.07 -2.96 7.62
C HIS A 129 2.30 -2.43 9.03
N GLY A 130 1.56 -2.92 10.04
CA GLY A 130 1.76 -2.59 11.45
C GLY A 130 3.14 -3.03 11.94
N SER A 131 3.52 -4.27 11.66
CA SER A 131 4.87 -4.77 11.98
C SER A 131 5.95 -3.94 11.28
N ALA A 132 5.75 -3.58 10.00
CA ALA A 132 6.70 -2.74 9.28
C ALA A 132 6.87 -1.36 9.94
N ILE A 133 5.78 -0.76 10.44
CA ILE A 133 5.82 0.50 11.21
C ILE A 133 6.60 0.31 12.52
N ASP A 134 6.32 -0.76 13.27
CA ASP A 134 6.99 -1.03 14.55
C ASP A 134 8.51 -1.21 14.37
N THR A 135 8.97 -1.78 13.24
CA THR A 135 10.40 -1.92 12.95
C THR A 135 11.14 -0.60 12.77
N THR A 136 10.43 0.51 12.53
CA THR A 136 11.04 1.83 12.33
C THR A 136 11.04 2.69 13.59
N CYS A 137 10.55 2.14 14.70
CA CYS A 137 10.55 2.82 15.97
C CYS A 137 11.98 3.11 16.46
N VAL A 138 12.26 4.37 16.77
CA VAL A 138 13.53 4.83 17.36
C VAL A 138 13.41 4.90 18.88
N HIS A 139 12.26 5.35 19.39
CA HIS A 139 12.06 5.53 20.83
C HIS A 139 10.74 4.92 21.31
N TRP A 140 10.85 3.88 22.13
CA TRP A 140 9.73 3.16 22.75
C TRP A 140 9.39 3.77 24.11
N ALA A 141 8.10 4.01 24.34
CA ALA A 141 7.59 4.26 25.68
C ALA A 141 7.67 2.97 26.52
N LEU A 142 8.00 3.11 27.80
CA LEU A 142 8.02 2.00 28.74
C LEU A 142 6.82 2.11 29.68
N SER A 143 6.03 1.04 29.78
CA SER A 143 5.00 0.90 30.80
C SER A 143 5.32 -0.33 31.65
N CYS A 144 5.49 -0.12 32.96
CA CYS A 144 5.89 -1.17 33.90
C CYS A 144 7.15 -1.96 33.45
N GLY A 145 8.14 -1.27 32.87
CA GLY A 145 9.38 -1.89 32.38
C GLY A 145 9.25 -2.70 31.08
N ARG A 146 8.09 -2.69 30.43
CA ARG A 146 7.86 -3.32 29.13
C ARG A 146 7.61 -2.28 28.05
N ARG A 147 7.95 -2.63 26.80
CA ARG A 147 7.66 -1.78 25.63
C ARG A 147 6.14 -1.62 25.49
N ALA A 148 5.71 -0.38 25.41
CA ALA A 148 4.33 0.00 25.17
C ALA A 148 4.21 0.62 23.77
N VAL A 149 3.78 1.87 23.67
CA VAL A 149 3.64 2.59 22.41
C VAL A 149 4.99 3.15 21.94
N CYS A 150 5.25 3.13 20.63
CA CYS A 150 6.37 3.88 20.07
C CYS A 150 6.03 5.38 19.98
N ARG A 151 6.90 6.24 20.51
CA ARG A 151 6.70 7.70 20.52
C ARG A 151 7.36 8.41 19.34
N TYR A 152 8.45 7.86 18.82
CA TYR A 152 9.21 8.48 17.73
C TYR A 152 9.68 7.44 16.71
N TYR A 153 9.37 7.69 15.44
CA TYR A 153 9.67 6.81 14.31
C TYR A 153 10.68 7.44 13.37
N ASN A 154 11.52 6.60 12.76
CA ASN A 154 12.40 7.03 11.68
C ASN A 154 11.59 7.13 10.37
N ASN A 155 11.33 8.37 9.94
CA ASN A 155 10.51 8.65 8.75
C ASN A 155 11.10 8.12 7.43
N ASP A 156 12.43 8.13 7.26
CA ASP A 156 13.07 7.62 6.04
C ASP A 156 12.96 6.10 5.94
N LEU A 157 13.23 5.40 7.04
CA LEU A 157 13.06 3.97 7.09
C LEU A 157 11.60 3.58 6.93
N LEU A 158 10.68 4.33 7.56
CA LEU A 158 9.24 4.13 7.45
C LEU A 158 8.78 4.23 5.99
N ARG A 159 9.20 5.29 5.30
CA ARG A 159 8.91 5.49 3.88
C ARG A 159 9.41 4.33 3.03
N ASN A 160 10.68 3.96 3.18
CA ASN A 160 11.29 2.90 2.39
C ASN A 160 10.63 1.54 2.63
N ARG A 161 10.30 1.21 3.89
CA ARG A 161 9.61 -0.04 4.23
C ARG A 161 8.20 -0.08 3.66
N PHE A 162 7.43 0.99 3.83
CA PHE A 162 6.04 1.05 3.36
C PHE A 162 5.96 1.00 1.83
N ILE A 163 6.76 1.83 1.14
CA ILE A 163 6.80 1.86 -0.32
C ILE A 163 7.36 0.56 -0.89
N GLY A 164 8.45 0.03 -0.31
CA GLY A 164 9.04 -1.24 -0.73
C GLY A 164 8.06 -2.41 -0.62
N LEU A 165 7.28 -2.46 0.47
CA LEU A 165 6.26 -3.50 0.67
C LEU A 165 5.13 -3.38 -0.37
N GLN A 166 4.67 -2.17 -0.67
CA GLN A 166 3.67 -1.94 -1.71
C GLN A 166 4.16 -2.38 -3.09
N PHE A 167 5.40 -2.02 -3.46
CA PHE A 167 6.00 -2.46 -4.71
C PHE A 167 6.13 -3.98 -4.78
N PHE A 168 6.52 -4.64 -3.69
CA PHE A 168 6.61 -6.10 -3.65
C PHE A 168 5.26 -6.76 -3.96
N PHE A 169 4.17 -6.34 -3.30
CA PHE A 169 2.84 -6.90 -3.55
C PHE A 169 2.31 -6.57 -4.95
N LYS A 170 2.53 -5.34 -5.44
CA LYS A 170 2.10 -4.93 -6.80
C LYS A 170 2.85 -5.74 -7.87
N THR A 171 4.17 -5.86 -7.78
CA THR A 171 4.97 -6.63 -8.72
C THR A 171 4.60 -8.11 -8.69
N GLY A 172 4.42 -8.69 -7.50
CA GLY A 172 3.94 -10.07 -7.36
C GLY A 172 2.59 -10.29 -8.04
N SER A 173 1.64 -9.37 -7.84
CA SER A 173 0.33 -9.41 -8.50
C SER A 173 0.43 -9.33 -10.03
N VAL A 174 1.30 -8.47 -10.56
CA VAL A 174 1.50 -8.33 -12.01
C VAL A 174 2.10 -9.61 -12.60
N ILE A 175 3.06 -10.23 -11.91
CA ILE A 175 3.66 -11.51 -12.34
C ILE A 175 2.58 -12.61 -12.36
N CYS A 176 1.79 -12.75 -11.30
CA CYS A 176 0.70 -13.73 -11.26
C CYS A 176 -0.32 -13.51 -12.38
N PHE A 177 -0.71 -12.26 -12.64
CA PHE A 177 -1.62 -11.93 -13.72
C PHE A 177 -1.03 -12.25 -15.10
N ALA A 178 0.23 -11.93 -15.33
CA ALA A 178 0.93 -12.24 -16.57
C ALA A 178 1.02 -13.77 -16.82
N LEU A 179 1.27 -14.56 -15.77
CA LEU A 179 1.28 -16.02 -15.85
C LEU A 179 -0.11 -16.58 -16.21
N VAL A 180 -1.18 -16.11 -15.57
CA VAL A 180 -2.55 -16.51 -15.90
C VAL A 180 -2.87 -16.16 -17.36
N LEU A 181 -2.53 -14.96 -17.82
CA LEU A 181 -2.73 -14.57 -19.21
C LEU A 181 -1.92 -15.44 -20.19
N ALA A 182 -0.69 -15.81 -19.84
CA ALA A 182 0.13 -16.69 -20.67
C ALA A 182 -0.52 -18.08 -20.82
N VAL A 183 -1.02 -18.65 -19.71
CA VAL A 183 -1.71 -19.95 -19.71
C VAL A 183 -3.00 -19.88 -20.53
N LEU A 184 -3.83 -18.84 -20.34
CA LEU A 184 -5.06 -18.67 -21.10
C LEU A 184 -4.80 -18.52 -22.60
N ARG A 185 -3.75 -17.78 -22.99
CA ARG A 185 -3.33 -17.65 -24.40
C ARG A 185 -2.81 -18.96 -24.97
N GLN A 186 -2.14 -19.80 -24.18
CA GLN A 186 -1.72 -21.12 -24.62
C GLN A 186 -2.92 -22.03 -24.88
N GLN A 187 -3.91 -22.04 -23.98
CA GLN A 187 -5.14 -22.81 -24.14
C GLN A 187 -5.94 -22.39 -25.38
N ASP A 188 -6.06 -21.08 -25.64
CA ASP A 188 -6.74 -20.57 -26.84
C ASP A 188 -6.01 -20.98 -28.13
N LYS A 189 -4.67 -20.92 -28.15
CA LYS A 189 -3.86 -21.39 -29.28
C LYS A 189 -4.03 -22.89 -29.52
N GLU A 190 -4.05 -23.69 -28.47
CA GLU A 190 -4.28 -25.14 -28.57
C GLU A 190 -5.68 -25.45 -29.10
N ALA A 191 -6.71 -24.72 -28.64
CA ALA A 191 -8.08 -24.85 -29.14
C ALA A 191 -8.17 -24.52 -30.64
N ARG A 192 -7.58 -23.40 -31.07
CA ARG A 192 -7.52 -22.97 -32.48
C ARG A 192 -6.76 -23.96 -33.36
N THR A 193 -5.69 -24.57 -32.84
CA THR A 193 -4.92 -25.59 -33.57
C THR A 193 -5.72 -26.89 -33.73
N LYS A 194 -6.52 -27.28 -32.73
CA LYS A 194 -7.42 -28.44 -32.81
C LYS A 194 -8.56 -28.22 -33.82
N GLU A 195 -9.17 -27.02 -33.86
CA GLU A 195 -10.18 -26.69 -34.87
C GLU A 195 -9.61 -26.69 -36.29
N SER A 196 -8.42 -26.10 -36.50
CA SER A 196 -7.76 -26.11 -37.81
C SER A 196 -7.35 -27.51 -38.28
N ARG A 197 -7.20 -28.49 -37.39
CA ARG A 197 -6.88 -29.90 -37.72
C ARG A 197 -8.13 -30.76 -37.92
N SER A 198 -9.29 -30.32 -37.41
CA SER A 198 -10.61 -30.93 -37.65
C SER A 198 -11.18 -30.55 -39.04
N SER A 199 -10.99 -29.29 -39.47
CA SER A 199 -11.43 -28.79 -40.79
C SER A 199 -10.93 -29.59 -42.02
N PRO A 200 -9.65 -29.99 -42.14
CA PRO A 200 -9.18 -30.76 -43.30
C PRO A 200 -9.79 -32.17 -43.41
N ALA A 201 -10.35 -32.72 -42.32
CA ALA A 201 -11.07 -33.99 -42.37
C ALA A 201 -12.49 -33.85 -42.95
N VAL A 202 -13.14 -32.69 -42.74
CA VAL A 202 -14.49 -32.42 -43.25
C VAL A 202 -14.47 -32.09 -44.74
N GLU A 203 -13.45 -31.37 -45.22
CA GLU A 203 -13.29 -31.05 -46.65
C GLU A 203 -13.00 -32.30 -47.49
N GLN A 204 -12.32 -33.30 -46.90
CA GLN A 204 -12.01 -34.55 -47.57
C GLN A 204 -13.21 -35.52 -47.61
N GLN A 205 -14.16 -35.44 -46.67
CA GLN A 205 -15.41 -36.20 -46.74
C GLN A 205 -16.40 -35.66 -47.78
N LEU A 206 -16.40 -34.35 -48.07
CA LEU A 206 -17.27 -33.79 -49.11
C LEU A 206 -16.78 -34.11 -50.54
N LEU A 207 -15.47 -34.30 -50.74
CA LEU A 207 -14.88 -34.61 -52.05
C LEU A 207 -14.98 -36.10 -52.46
N VAL A 208 -15.28 -37.01 -51.53
CA VAL A 208 -15.36 -38.46 -51.81
C VAL A 208 -16.76 -38.90 -52.28
N SER A 209 -17.77 -38.05 -52.18
CA SER A 209 -19.15 -38.38 -52.60
C SER A 209 -19.59 -37.66 -53.88
N GLY A 210 -18.91 -37.94 -54.99
CA GLY A 210 -19.45 -37.81 -56.34
C GLY A 210 -18.83 -38.90 -57.22
N PRO A 211 -19.53 -39.54 -58.19
CA PRO A 211 -20.43 -38.89 -59.14
C PRO A 211 -21.71 -39.69 -59.53
N GLY A 212 -22.71 -39.03 -60.14
CA GLY A 212 -23.86 -39.74 -60.71
C GLY A 212 -24.82 -38.88 -61.57
N LYS A 213 -24.42 -38.65 -62.83
CA LYS A 213 -25.21 -38.39 -64.07
C LYS A 213 -26.47 -37.47 -64.05
N LYS A 214 -26.42 -36.41 -64.90
CA LYS A 214 -27.54 -35.69 -65.56
C LYS A 214 -28.40 -36.64 -66.42
N PRO A 215 -29.72 -36.40 -66.68
CA PRO A 215 -30.25 -35.31 -67.56
C PRO A 215 -31.47 -34.55 -66.96
N GLU A 216 -31.66 -33.24 -67.17
CA GLU A 216 -32.37 -32.56 -68.29
C GLU A 216 -33.84 -32.98 -68.48
N ASP A 217 -34.82 -32.11 -68.15
CA ASP A 217 -35.83 -31.51 -69.06
C ASP A 217 -37.02 -30.83 -68.32
N SER A 218 -37.48 -29.73 -68.92
CA SER A 218 -38.83 -29.13 -68.99
C SER A 218 -39.74 -28.92 -67.77
N ARG A 219 -40.03 -27.63 -67.55
CA ARG A 219 -41.38 -26.99 -67.64
C ARG A 219 -42.55 -27.78 -67.03
N VAL A 220 -43.14 -27.22 -65.96
CA VAL A 220 -44.45 -26.55 -65.87
C VAL A 220 -44.57 -25.94 -64.47
#